data_AF-A0A930FHB8-F1
#
_entry.id   AF-A0A930FHB8-F1
#
_cell.length_a   1.000
_cell.length_b   1.000
_cell.length_c   1.000
_cell.angle_alpha   90.00
_cell.angle_beta   90.00
_cell.angle_gamma   90.00
#
_symmetry.space_group_name_H-M   'P 1'
#
loop_
_entity.id
_entity.type
_entity.pdbx_description
1 polymer ?
#
loop_
_entity_poly.entity_id
_entity_poly.type
_entity_poly.pdbx_seq_one_letter_code
_entity_poly.pdbx_strand_id
1 'polypeptide(L)'
;MKKKPILKKQMNRQYYYLFGLSAILMLLAFCLESPQRLLDGMITILISPSQLFTDYMQIASVGSTLLNVAIMLLINIYSYKKLEIPVNGTVIGSLGMLAGFSFFGKNLFNSIPFMLGVWIYAKVTRQNYRNYVIVGLFGSALGPLVSFLAFGGALPSGWSILVAYALGIFIGFILPQLSTQYLGFHQGFSLYNVGFTAGIVGMVVLGFLNAFEIVVETKTLANTESPLILYGIL
;
A
#
# COMPACT_ATOMS: atom_id res chain seq x y z
N MET A 1 -31.72 -16.62 17.84
CA MET A 1 -30.57 -15.68 17.81
C MET A 1 -29.28 -16.29 18.43
N LYS A 2 -28.70 -17.37 17.86
CA LYS A 2 -27.46 -18.03 18.38
C LYS A 2 -26.24 -17.98 17.43
N LYS A 3 -26.26 -17.20 16.34
CA LYS A 3 -25.20 -17.22 15.30
C LYS A 3 -23.94 -16.36 15.59
N LYS A 4 -23.98 -15.42 16.53
CA LYS A 4 -22.85 -14.50 16.83
C LYS A 4 -21.52 -15.19 17.24
N PRO A 5 -21.49 -16.22 18.11
CA PRO A 5 -20.22 -16.82 18.56
C PRO A 5 -19.52 -17.65 17.47
N ILE A 6 -20.28 -18.31 16.59
CA ILE A 6 -19.74 -19.16 15.51
C ILE A 6 -19.04 -18.28 14.46
N LEU A 7 -19.69 -17.17 14.07
CA LEU A 7 -19.12 -16.19 13.12
C LEU A 7 -17.84 -15.56 13.66
N LYS A 8 -17.79 -15.21 14.96
CA LYS A 8 -16.58 -14.63 15.57
C LYS A 8 -15.42 -15.64 15.63
N LYS A 9 -15.71 -16.92 15.91
CA LYS A 9 -14.72 -18.00 15.90
C LYS A 9 -14.17 -18.27 14.50
N GLN A 10 -15.03 -18.29 13.49
CA GLN A 10 -14.64 -18.48 12.09
C GLN A 10 -13.79 -17.30 11.58
N MET A 11 -14.19 -16.07 11.88
CA MET A 11 -13.44 -14.86 11.54
C MET A 11 -12.03 -14.88 12.15
N ASN A 12 -11.91 -15.24 13.44
CA ASN A 12 -10.62 -15.38 14.08
C ASN A 12 -9.73 -16.44 13.39
N ARG A 13 -10.32 -17.56 12.95
CA ARG A 13 -9.60 -18.59 12.18
C ARG A 13 -9.03 -18.05 10.87
N GLN A 14 -9.81 -17.27 10.12
CA GLN A 14 -9.37 -16.65 8.86
C GLN A 14 -8.18 -15.69 9.09
N TYR A 15 -8.24 -14.88 10.14
CA TYR A 15 -7.12 -14.00 10.50
C TYR A 15 -5.85 -14.77 10.86
N TYR A 16 -5.93 -15.93 11.51
CA TYR A 16 -4.72 -16.72 11.79
C TYR A 16 -4.00 -17.16 10.51
N TYR A 17 -4.71 -17.52 9.43
CA TYR A 17 -4.06 -17.83 8.15
C TYR A 17 -3.38 -16.62 7.54
N LEU A 18 -4.00 -15.44 7.63
CA LEU A 18 -3.41 -14.19 7.12
C LEU A 18 -2.15 -13.80 7.91
N PHE A 19 -2.19 -13.90 9.24
CA PHE A 19 -1.00 -13.72 10.07
C PHE A 19 0.07 -14.76 9.78
N GLY A 20 -0.32 -16.02 9.53
CA GLY A 20 0.59 -17.08 9.13
C GLY A 20 1.33 -16.76 7.83
N LEU A 21 0.64 -16.22 6.82
CA LEU A 21 1.26 -15.78 5.57
C LEU A 21 2.33 -14.69 5.82
N SER A 22 1.99 -13.65 6.58
CA SER A 22 2.95 -12.59 6.94
C SER A 22 4.14 -13.14 7.73
N ALA A 23 3.91 -14.05 8.67
CA ALA A 23 4.96 -14.68 9.45
C ALA A 23 5.89 -15.55 8.58
N ILE A 24 5.35 -16.31 7.63
CA ILE A 24 6.16 -17.12 6.70
C ILE A 24 7.06 -16.21 5.86
N LEU A 25 6.53 -15.11 5.30
CA LEU A 25 7.34 -14.16 4.53
C LEU A 25 8.44 -13.52 5.38
N MET A 26 8.14 -13.19 6.63
CA MET A 26 9.12 -12.64 7.57
C MET A 26 10.21 -13.67 7.91
N LEU A 27 9.84 -14.92 8.18
CA LEU A 27 10.81 -16.00 8.42
C LEU A 27 11.70 -16.23 7.19
N LEU A 28 11.12 -16.25 5.99
CA LEU A 28 11.88 -16.36 4.74
C LEU A 28 12.89 -15.22 4.60
N ALA A 29 12.53 -13.99 4.92
CA ALA A 29 13.45 -12.86 4.91
C ALA A 29 14.67 -13.09 5.82
N PHE A 30 14.45 -13.54 7.06
CA PHE A 30 15.52 -13.85 8.01
C PHE A 30 16.34 -15.10 7.65
N CYS A 31 15.77 -16.04 6.88
CA CYS A 31 16.52 -17.19 6.36
C CYS A 31 17.43 -16.81 5.19
N LEU A 32 17.05 -15.82 4.37
CA LEU A 32 17.80 -15.43 3.18
C LEU A 32 18.96 -14.49 3.52
N GLU A 33 18.81 -13.61 4.51
CA GLU A 33 19.76 -12.53 4.78
C GLU A 33 20.02 -12.30 6.27
N SER A 34 21.19 -11.75 6.58
CA SER A 34 21.55 -11.39 7.95
C SER A 34 20.69 -10.21 8.45
N PRO A 35 20.39 -10.14 9.77
CA PRO A 35 19.57 -9.06 10.33
C PRO A 35 20.09 -7.65 10.02
N GLN A 36 21.40 -7.47 9.92
CA GLN A 36 21.99 -6.17 9.61
C GLN A 36 21.67 -5.74 8.17
N ARG A 37 21.83 -6.64 7.18
CA ARG A 37 21.46 -6.35 5.78
C ARG A 37 19.97 -6.06 5.62
N LEU A 38 19.13 -6.78 6.36
CA LEU A 38 17.69 -6.54 6.36
C LEU A 38 17.35 -5.12 6.85
N LEU A 39 18.01 -4.65 7.91
CA LEU A 39 17.79 -3.30 8.43
C LEU A 39 18.26 -2.23 7.44
N ASP A 40 19.47 -2.38 6.90
CA ASP A 40 20.03 -1.44 5.92
C ASP A 40 19.15 -1.37 4.66
N GLY A 41 18.70 -2.53 4.17
CA GLY A 41 17.79 -2.62 3.03
C GLY A 41 16.41 -2.03 3.32
N MET A 42 15.85 -2.23 4.53
CA MET A 42 14.60 -1.60 4.95
C MET A 42 14.71 -0.06 4.99
N ILE A 43 15.82 0.49 5.49
CA ILE A 43 16.06 1.94 5.48
C ILE A 43 16.13 2.44 4.03
N THR A 44 16.83 1.71 3.17
CA THR A 44 16.96 2.04 1.74
C THR A 44 15.59 2.05 1.06
N ILE A 45 14.74 1.05 1.33
CA ILE A 45 13.36 0.98 0.83
C ILE A 45 12.54 2.20 1.28
N LEU A 46 12.63 2.61 2.55
CA LEU A 46 11.84 3.71 3.10
C LEU A 46 12.21 5.08 2.50
N ILE A 47 13.49 5.30 2.20
CA ILE A 47 14.02 6.58 1.70
C ILE A 47 14.17 6.58 0.16
N SER A 48 13.83 5.47 -0.50
CA SER A 48 13.83 5.41 -1.95
C SER A 48 12.72 6.30 -2.55
N PRO A 49 12.96 6.96 -3.69
CA PRO A 49 11.94 7.75 -4.40
C PRO A 49 10.81 6.91 -4.99
N SER A 50 10.97 5.58 -5.05
CA SER A 50 9.93 4.60 -5.40
C SER A 50 9.05 5.00 -6.61
N GLN A 51 9.64 5.51 -7.70
CA GLN A 51 8.91 5.83 -8.93
C GLN A 51 8.21 4.56 -9.47
N LEU A 52 7.07 4.72 -10.16
CA LEU A 52 6.22 3.61 -10.60
C LEU A 52 7.04 2.48 -11.25
N PHE A 53 6.91 1.25 -10.72
CA PHE A 53 7.75 0.07 -11.03
C PHE A 53 9.19 0.09 -10.49
N THR A 54 9.36 0.54 -9.25
CA THR A 54 10.64 0.38 -8.53
C THR A 54 10.72 -1.00 -7.90
N ASP A 55 11.55 -1.91 -8.44
CA ASP A 55 11.79 -3.21 -7.84
C ASP A 55 12.66 -3.09 -6.57
N TYR A 56 12.07 -3.32 -5.40
CA TYR A 56 12.80 -3.30 -4.14
C TYR A 56 13.81 -4.44 -4.01
N MET A 57 13.63 -5.55 -4.73
CA MET A 57 14.62 -6.63 -4.73
C MET A 57 15.91 -6.17 -5.38
N GLN A 58 15.82 -5.28 -6.37
CA GLN A 58 16.98 -4.67 -7.04
C GLN A 58 17.58 -3.52 -6.23
N ILE A 59 16.75 -2.67 -5.60
CA ILE A 59 17.25 -1.51 -4.83
C ILE A 59 17.89 -1.90 -3.51
N ALA A 60 17.30 -2.87 -2.81
CA ALA A 60 17.77 -3.29 -1.51
C ALA A 60 18.25 -4.74 -1.60
N SER A 61 17.32 -5.68 -1.52
CA SER A 61 17.60 -7.11 -1.57
C SER A 61 16.29 -7.92 -1.55
N VAL A 62 16.37 -9.22 -1.88
CA VAL A 62 15.22 -10.13 -1.83
C VAL A 62 14.69 -10.25 -0.39
N GLY A 63 15.57 -10.44 0.59
CA GLY A 63 15.20 -10.55 2.00
C GLY A 63 14.54 -9.28 2.53
N SER A 64 15.12 -8.11 2.27
CA SER A 64 14.57 -6.82 2.72
C SER A 64 13.21 -6.52 2.10
N THR A 65 13.01 -6.92 0.84
CA THR A 65 11.72 -6.75 0.15
C THR A 65 10.64 -7.65 0.75
N LEU A 66 10.96 -8.92 0.99
CA LEU A 66 10.05 -9.85 1.65
C LEU A 66 9.69 -9.37 3.07
N LEU A 67 10.67 -8.80 3.79
CA LEU A 67 10.44 -8.20 5.10
C LEU A 67 9.51 -6.98 5.02
N ASN A 68 9.70 -6.08 4.04
CA ASN A 68 8.80 -4.95 3.81
C ASN A 68 7.36 -5.43 3.54
N VAL A 69 7.19 -6.41 2.65
CA VAL A 69 5.88 -7.00 2.33
C VAL A 69 5.26 -7.63 3.57
N ALA A 70 6.03 -8.38 4.35
CA ALA A 70 5.58 -9.04 5.56
C ALA A 70 5.10 -8.03 6.62
N ILE A 71 5.85 -6.96 6.86
CA ILE A 71 5.51 -5.91 7.82
C ILE A 71 4.27 -5.14 7.37
N MET A 72 4.19 -4.79 6.09
CA MET A 72 3.03 -4.11 5.51
C MET A 72 1.77 -4.94 5.68
N LEU A 73 1.82 -6.25 5.37
CA LEU A 73 0.74 -7.18 5.62
C LEU A 73 0.40 -7.28 7.10
N LEU A 74 1.40 -7.45 7.97
CA LEU A 74 1.20 -7.63 9.41
C LEU A 74 0.41 -6.47 10.02
N ILE A 75 0.83 -5.24 9.73
CA ILE A 75 0.21 -4.01 10.24
C ILE A 75 -1.24 -3.90 9.76
N ASN A 76 -1.50 -4.17 8.49
CA ASN A 76 -2.84 -4.04 7.92
C ASN A 76 -3.79 -5.17 8.34
N ILE A 77 -3.30 -6.40 8.45
CA ILE A 77 -4.06 -7.54 8.99
C ILE A 77 -4.41 -7.25 10.46
N TYR A 78 -3.46 -6.75 11.25
CA TYR A 78 -3.72 -6.33 12.64
C TYR A 78 -4.76 -5.21 12.73
N SER A 79 -4.65 -4.19 11.87
CA SER A 79 -5.64 -3.11 11.78
C SER A 79 -7.05 -3.65 11.51
N TYR A 80 -7.19 -4.54 10.51
CA TYR A 80 -8.47 -5.16 10.17
C TYR A 80 -9.04 -6.01 11.31
N LYS A 81 -8.19 -6.80 11.98
CA LYS A 81 -8.61 -7.59 13.15
C LYS A 81 -9.07 -6.70 14.31
N LYS A 82 -8.32 -5.63 14.61
CA LYS A 82 -8.66 -4.67 15.68
C LYS A 82 -9.97 -3.95 15.39
N LEU A 83 -10.23 -3.63 14.13
CA LEU A 83 -11.48 -3.05 13.66
C LEU A 83 -12.59 -4.09 13.45
N GLU A 84 -12.35 -5.37 13.78
CA GLU A 84 -13.24 -6.52 13.61
C GLU A 84 -13.86 -6.64 12.19
N ILE A 85 -13.10 -6.29 11.15
CA ILE A 85 -13.56 -6.36 9.74
C ILE A 85 -13.80 -7.84 9.36
N PRO A 86 -14.94 -8.21 8.75
CA PRO A 86 -15.14 -9.57 8.27
C PRO A 86 -14.24 -9.86 7.07
N VAL A 87 -13.54 -11.01 7.08
CA VAL A 87 -12.70 -11.41 5.95
C VAL A 87 -13.60 -11.86 4.80
N ASN A 88 -13.65 -11.04 3.75
CA ASN A 88 -14.39 -11.28 2.51
C ASN A 88 -13.47 -11.05 1.29
N GLY A 89 -14.01 -11.17 0.08
CA GLY A 89 -13.25 -10.98 -1.16
C GLY A 89 -12.55 -9.62 -1.25
N THR A 90 -13.19 -8.55 -0.77
CA THR A 90 -12.60 -7.21 -0.75
C THR A 90 -11.40 -7.12 0.20
N VAL A 91 -11.49 -7.71 1.39
CA VAL A 91 -10.36 -7.78 2.34
C VAL A 91 -9.19 -8.53 1.72
N ILE A 92 -9.44 -9.73 1.17
CA ILE A 92 -8.41 -10.54 0.53
C ILE A 92 -7.79 -9.81 -0.66
N GLY A 93 -8.61 -9.22 -1.53
CA GLY A 93 -8.14 -8.42 -2.67
C GLY A 93 -7.31 -7.21 -2.24
N SER A 94 -7.72 -6.51 -1.18
CA SER A 94 -6.98 -5.36 -0.65
C SER A 94 -5.63 -5.74 -0.07
N LEU A 95 -5.54 -6.89 0.62
CA LEU A 95 -4.27 -7.41 1.16
C LEU A 95 -3.37 -7.98 0.04
N GLY A 96 -3.95 -8.60 -0.98
CA GLY A 96 -3.21 -9.07 -2.16
C GLY A 96 -2.61 -7.91 -2.96
N MET A 97 -3.39 -6.85 -3.19
CA MET A 97 -2.90 -5.62 -3.80
C MET A 97 -1.79 -4.98 -2.94
N LEU A 98 -2.01 -4.88 -1.63
CA LEU A 98 -1.01 -4.36 -0.70
C LEU A 98 0.30 -5.15 -0.81
N ALA A 99 0.23 -6.47 -0.81
CA ALA A 99 1.40 -7.33 -0.95
C ALA A 99 2.11 -7.09 -2.28
N GLY A 100 1.37 -7.14 -3.40
CA GLY A 100 1.90 -6.92 -4.74
C GLY A 100 2.61 -5.58 -4.88
N PHE A 101 1.97 -4.48 -4.48
CA PHE A 101 2.61 -3.15 -4.55
C PHE A 101 3.77 -2.99 -3.58
N SER A 102 3.80 -3.75 -2.48
CA SER A 102 4.92 -3.71 -1.53
C SER A 102 6.22 -4.30 -2.09
N PHE A 103 6.17 -5.03 -3.21
CA PHE A 103 7.35 -5.40 -3.98
C PHE A 103 7.85 -4.27 -4.89
N PHE A 104 6.95 -3.40 -5.35
CA PHE A 104 7.19 -2.47 -6.47
C PHE A 104 7.08 -0.98 -6.11
N GLY A 105 7.55 -0.59 -4.91
CA GLY A 105 7.58 0.83 -4.53
C GLY A 105 6.61 1.25 -3.42
N LYS A 106 5.91 0.31 -2.77
CA LYS A 106 5.05 0.61 -1.62
C LYS A 106 5.70 0.22 -0.29
N ASN A 107 5.77 1.16 0.64
CA ASN A 107 6.39 0.94 1.95
C ASN A 107 5.59 1.64 3.05
N LEU A 108 6.06 1.53 4.29
CA LEU A 108 5.36 2.13 5.43
C LEU A 108 5.31 3.65 5.35
N PHE A 109 6.42 4.31 5.00
CA PHE A 109 6.53 5.76 4.89
C PHE A 109 5.47 6.33 3.93
N ASN A 110 5.35 5.75 2.73
CA ASN A 110 4.44 6.29 1.72
C ASN A 110 2.97 5.87 1.88
N SER A 111 2.68 4.92 2.76
CA SER A 111 1.31 4.42 3.00
C SER A 111 0.58 5.16 4.12
N ILE A 112 1.32 5.64 5.13
CA ILE A 112 0.78 6.36 6.29
C ILE A 112 -0.09 7.57 5.91
N PRO A 113 0.33 8.50 5.03
CA PRO A 113 -0.45 9.71 4.79
C PRO A 113 -1.86 9.44 4.25
N PHE A 114 -2.04 8.41 3.42
CA PHE A 114 -3.36 8.03 2.92
C PHE A 114 -4.28 7.52 4.03
N MET A 115 -3.75 6.68 4.94
CA MET A 115 -4.50 6.17 6.09
C MET A 115 -4.86 7.30 7.06
N LEU A 116 -3.96 8.27 7.26
CA LEU A 116 -4.21 9.47 8.04
C LEU A 116 -5.32 10.34 7.41
N GLY A 117 -5.27 10.55 6.09
CA GLY A 117 -6.30 11.28 5.35
C GLY A 117 -7.70 10.68 5.53
N VAL A 118 -7.82 9.36 5.38
CA VAL A 118 -9.08 8.65 5.60
C VAL A 118 -9.56 8.72 7.06
N TRP A 119 -8.62 8.67 8.01
CA TRP A 119 -8.96 8.83 9.42
C TRP A 119 -9.48 10.24 9.73
N ILE A 120 -8.88 11.27 9.15
CA ILE A 120 -9.38 12.66 9.24
C ILE A 120 -10.78 12.75 8.63
N TYR A 121 -10.99 12.16 7.45
CA TYR A 121 -12.31 12.11 6.80
C TYR A 121 -13.37 11.50 7.72
N ALA A 122 -13.08 10.34 8.33
CA ALA A 122 -14.00 9.68 9.24
C ALA A 122 -14.34 10.56 10.45
N LYS A 123 -13.35 11.28 11.01
CA LYS A 123 -13.57 12.23 12.10
C LYS A 123 -14.43 13.42 11.71
N VAL A 124 -14.13 14.06 10.58
CA VAL A 124 -14.86 15.25 10.10
C VAL A 124 -16.31 14.91 9.77
N THR A 125 -16.54 13.76 9.14
CA THR A 125 -17.90 13.28 8.80
C THR A 125 -18.61 12.59 9.97
N ARG A 126 -17.96 12.50 11.15
CA ARG A 126 -18.47 11.81 12.35
C ARG A 126 -18.89 10.36 12.09
N GLN A 127 -18.19 9.68 11.20
CA GLN A 127 -18.43 8.29 10.85
C GLN A 127 -17.37 7.36 11.46
N ASN A 128 -17.68 6.08 11.51
CA ASN A 128 -16.75 5.09 12.05
C ASN A 128 -15.62 4.80 11.04
N TYR A 129 -14.36 4.98 11.43
CA TYR A 129 -13.18 4.69 10.61
C TYR A 129 -13.17 3.26 10.05
N ARG A 130 -13.80 2.31 10.77
CA ARG A 130 -14.03 0.94 10.32
C ARG A 130 -14.59 0.84 8.89
N ASN A 131 -15.46 1.77 8.51
CA ASN A 131 -16.13 1.76 7.21
C ASN A 131 -15.20 2.14 6.05
N TYR A 132 -14.07 2.79 6.35
CA TYR A 132 -13.20 3.40 5.35
C TYR A 132 -11.76 2.87 5.37
N VAL A 133 -11.39 2.03 6.32
CA VAL A 133 -10.01 1.48 6.41
C VAL A 133 -9.56 0.80 5.11
N ILE A 134 -10.46 0.08 4.43
CA ILE A 134 -10.20 -0.55 3.13
C ILE A 134 -9.98 0.50 2.04
N VAL A 135 -10.72 1.62 2.11
CA VAL A 135 -10.55 2.75 1.18
C VAL A 135 -9.16 3.36 1.31
N GLY A 136 -8.68 3.54 2.55
CA GLY A 136 -7.32 4.01 2.81
C GLY A 136 -6.26 3.07 2.25
N LEU A 137 -6.48 1.75 2.39
CA LEU A 137 -5.55 0.77 1.85
C LEU A 137 -5.49 0.81 0.32
N PHE A 138 -6.64 0.90 -0.37
CA PHE A 138 -6.67 1.09 -1.82
C PHE A 138 -6.10 2.43 -2.26
N GLY A 139 -6.39 3.51 -1.54
CA GLY A 139 -5.82 4.84 -1.82
C GLY A 139 -4.30 4.86 -1.74
N SER A 140 -3.76 4.12 -0.78
CA SER A 140 -2.32 3.98 -0.61
C SER A 140 -1.63 3.24 -1.76
N ALA A 141 -2.36 2.73 -2.76
CA ALA A 141 -1.79 2.34 -4.06
C ALA A 141 -1.01 3.48 -4.73
N LEU A 142 -1.41 4.73 -4.46
CA LEU A 142 -0.71 5.93 -4.89
C LEU A 142 0.51 6.26 -4.01
N GLY A 143 0.93 5.35 -3.11
CA GLY A 143 2.13 5.48 -2.28
C GLY A 143 3.38 5.94 -3.04
N PRO A 144 3.75 5.34 -4.19
CA PRO A 144 4.85 5.78 -5.04
C PRO A 144 4.92 7.30 -5.29
N LEU A 145 3.78 7.97 -5.44
CA LEU A 145 3.70 9.43 -5.61
C LEU A 145 4.28 10.18 -4.39
N VAL A 146 3.99 9.71 -3.17
CA VAL A 146 4.49 10.34 -1.94
C VAL A 146 6.01 10.16 -1.84
N SER A 147 6.52 8.96 -2.10
CA SER A 147 7.97 8.73 -2.13
C SER A 147 8.66 9.59 -3.19
N PHE A 148 8.08 9.69 -4.39
CA PHE A 148 8.64 10.47 -5.50
C PHE A 148 8.71 11.96 -5.15
N LEU A 149 7.65 12.54 -4.59
CA LEU A 149 7.67 13.94 -4.18
C LEU A 149 8.61 14.19 -3.00
N ALA A 150 8.74 13.24 -2.07
CA ALA A 150 9.60 13.36 -0.90
C ALA A 150 11.10 13.24 -1.23
N PHE A 151 11.48 12.26 -2.04
CA PHE A 151 12.87 11.84 -2.25
C PHE A 151 13.33 11.88 -3.71
N GLY A 152 12.43 12.15 -4.67
CA GLY A 152 12.74 12.17 -6.11
C GLY A 152 13.44 13.43 -6.60
N GLY A 153 13.72 14.41 -5.72
CA GLY A 153 14.41 15.65 -6.08
C GLY A 153 13.56 16.67 -6.84
N ALA A 154 12.25 16.42 -7.01
CA ALA A 154 11.33 17.31 -7.71
C ALA A 154 11.00 18.61 -6.95
N LEU A 155 11.23 18.63 -5.63
CA LEU A 155 10.90 19.76 -4.76
C LEU A 155 12.13 20.17 -3.92
N PRO A 156 12.22 21.44 -3.48
CA PRO A 156 13.27 21.88 -2.55
C PRO A 156 13.33 20.99 -1.30
N SER A 157 14.53 20.54 -0.95
CA SER A 157 14.78 19.48 0.04
C SER A 157 14.19 19.72 1.43
N GLY A 158 14.00 20.97 1.85
CA GLY A 158 13.44 21.29 3.16
C GLY A 158 11.93 21.04 3.29
N TRP A 159 11.17 21.10 2.18
CA TRP A 159 9.70 21.04 2.19
C TRP A 159 9.13 19.82 1.48
N SER A 160 9.95 19.05 0.76
CA SER A 160 9.52 17.92 -0.08
C SER A 160 8.66 16.90 0.68
N ILE A 161 9.12 16.46 1.85
CA ILE A 161 8.41 15.49 2.70
C ILE A 161 7.07 16.05 3.18
N LEU A 162 7.05 17.31 3.62
CA LEU A 162 5.83 17.96 4.12
C LEU A 162 4.78 18.09 3.01
N VAL A 163 5.18 18.52 1.82
CA VAL A 163 4.30 18.63 0.64
C VAL A 163 3.81 17.25 0.22
N ALA A 164 4.69 16.25 0.17
CA ALA A 164 4.33 14.87 -0.18
C ALA A 164 3.30 14.28 0.80
N TYR A 165 3.49 14.48 2.11
CA TYR A 165 2.54 14.02 3.13
C TYR A 165 1.23 14.81 3.08
N ALA A 166 1.28 16.12 2.89
CA ALA A 166 0.08 16.95 2.76
C ALA A 166 -0.78 16.48 1.57
N LEU A 167 -0.15 16.22 0.42
CA LEU A 167 -0.83 15.68 -0.76
C LEU A 167 -1.40 14.27 -0.51
N GLY A 168 -0.62 13.37 0.08
CA GLY A 168 -1.09 12.02 0.41
C GLY A 168 -2.26 12.01 1.40
N ILE A 169 -2.22 12.89 2.40
CA ILE A 169 -3.33 13.12 3.35
C ILE A 169 -4.55 13.68 2.63
N PHE A 170 -4.36 14.68 1.77
CA PHE A 170 -5.45 15.25 0.99
C PHE A 170 -6.14 14.22 0.09
N ILE A 171 -5.35 13.42 -0.65
CA ILE A 171 -5.87 12.32 -1.48
C ILE A 171 -6.61 11.31 -0.60
N GLY A 172 -6.03 10.88 0.52
CA GLY A 172 -6.68 9.99 1.48
C GLY A 172 -8.01 10.55 2.01
N PHE A 173 -8.10 11.87 2.23
CA PHE A 173 -9.29 12.53 2.73
C PHE A 173 -10.43 12.56 1.70
N ILE A 174 -10.14 12.85 0.42
CA ILE A 174 -11.18 12.97 -0.61
C ILE A 174 -11.66 11.61 -1.15
N LEU A 175 -10.81 10.58 -1.08
CA LEU A 175 -11.07 9.26 -1.68
C LEU A 175 -12.38 8.59 -1.23
N PRO A 176 -12.74 8.55 0.07
CA PRO A 176 -14.00 7.98 0.50
C PRO A 176 -15.21 8.59 -0.21
N GLN A 177 -15.29 9.93 -0.26
CA GLN A 177 -16.40 10.63 -0.89
C GLN A 177 -16.43 10.39 -2.41
N LEU A 178 -15.27 10.49 -3.07
CA LEU A 178 -15.17 10.24 -4.51
C LEU A 178 -15.59 8.80 -4.85
N SER A 179 -15.16 7.81 -4.06
CA SER A 179 -15.48 6.41 -4.32
C SER A 179 -17.00 6.16 -4.28
N THR A 180 -17.74 6.85 -3.42
CA THR A 180 -19.21 6.77 -3.40
C THR A 180 -19.82 7.34 -4.68
N GLN A 181 -19.29 8.44 -5.22
CA GLN A 181 -19.80 9.04 -6.47
C GLN A 181 -19.47 8.17 -7.69
N TYR A 182 -18.25 7.62 -7.76
CA TYR A 182 -17.83 6.77 -8.86
C TYR A 182 -18.57 5.43 -8.92
N LEU A 183 -19.07 4.93 -7.77
CA LEU A 183 -19.91 3.73 -7.74
C LEU A 183 -21.15 3.89 -8.62
N GLY A 184 -21.76 5.08 -8.59
CA GLY A 184 -22.89 5.45 -9.46
C GLY A 184 -22.47 5.61 -10.92
N PHE A 185 -21.31 6.24 -11.17
CA PHE A 185 -20.77 6.44 -12.52
C PHE A 185 -20.60 5.13 -13.29
N HIS A 186 -20.00 4.11 -12.67
CA HIS A 186 -19.80 2.81 -13.31
C HIS A 186 -20.93 1.80 -13.00
N GLN A 187 -22.04 2.24 -12.38
CA GLN A 187 -23.23 1.42 -12.07
C GLN A 187 -22.94 0.08 -11.36
N GLY A 188 -21.90 0.02 -10.54
CA GLY A 188 -21.49 -1.22 -9.87
C GLY A 188 -20.74 -2.25 -10.74
N PHE A 189 -20.49 -2.00 -12.03
CA PHE A 189 -19.73 -2.92 -12.89
C PHE A 189 -18.25 -3.07 -12.49
N SER A 190 -17.66 -2.05 -11.87
CA SER A 190 -16.32 -2.17 -11.27
C SER A 190 -16.42 -2.72 -9.85
N LEU A 191 -16.04 -4.00 -9.69
CA LEU A 191 -15.84 -4.61 -8.36
C LEU A 191 -14.66 -3.97 -7.61
N TYR A 192 -13.79 -3.26 -8.34
CA TYR A 192 -12.62 -2.55 -7.85
C TYR A 192 -12.86 -1.03 -7.78
N ASN A 193 -14.06 -0.60 -7.38
CA ASN A 193 -14.48 0.81 -7.41
C ASN A 193 -13.46 1.77 -6.75
N VAL A 194 -12.96 1.45 -5.55
CA VAL A 194 -12.04 2.35 -4.86
C VAL A 194 -10.73 2.48 -5.61
N GLY A 195 -10.19 1.39 -6.13
CA GLY A 195 -8.95 1.46 -6.88
C GLY A 195 -9.13 2.08 -8.26
N PHE A 196 -10.29 1.92 -8.90
CA PHE A 196 -10.67 2.72 -10.07
C PHE A 196 -10.65 4.22 -9.74
N THR A 197 -11.31 4.61 -8.63
CA THR A 197 -11.34 6.00 -8.16
C THR A 197 -9.92 6.52 -7.88
N ALA A 198 -9.09 5.73 -7.20
CA ALA A 198 -7.69 6.08 -6.96
C ALA A 198 -6.89 6.22 -8.26
N GLY A 199 -7.16 5.39 -9.27
CA GLY A 199 -6.58 5.53 -10.61
C GLY A 199 -6.96 6.85 -11.28
N ILE A 200 -8.24 7.25 -11.24
CA ILE A 200 -8.67 8.56 -11.76
C ILE A 200 -7.99 9.71 -11.02
N VAL A 201 -7.96 9.66 -9.68
CA VAL A 201 -7.27 10.67 -8.86
C VAL A 201 -5.78 10.73 -9.21
N GLY A 202 -5.13 9.58 -9.37
CA GLY A 202 -3.73 9.48 -9.79
C GLY A 202 -3.47 10.14 -11.14
N MET A 203 -4.34 9.92 -12.14
CA MET A 203 -4.23 10.57 -13.45
C MET A 203 -4.37 12.09 -13.35
N VAL A 204 -5.32 12.59 -12.56
CA VAL A 204 -5.50 14.03 -12.33
C VAL A 204 -4.25 14.63 -11.67
N VAL A 205 -3.73 13.99 -10.62
CA VAL A 205 -2.52 14.46 -9.93
C VAL A 205 -1.32 14.47 -10.87
N LEU A 206 -1.13 13.41 -11.67
CA LEU A 206 -0.07 13.35 -12.67
C LEU A 206 -0.21 14.47 -13.71
N GLY A 207 -1.44 14.78 -14.15
CA GLY A 207 -1.71 15.91 -15.03
C GLY A 207 -1.30 17.25 -14.43
N PHE A 208 -1.58 17.48 -13.14
CA PHE A 208 -1.11 18.67 -12.44
C PHE A 208 0.41 18.72 -12.33
N LEU A 209 1.08 17.61 -11.98
CA LEU A 209 2.54 17.57 -11.92
C LEU A 209 3.18 17.95 -13.26
N ASN A 210 2.67 17.39 -14.36
CA ASN A 210 3.14 17.73 -15.71
C ASN A 210 2.91 19.21 -16.06
N ALA A 211 1.80 19.81 -15.62
CA ALA A 211 1.52 21.23 -15.83
C ALA A 211 2.48 22.17 -15.07
N PHE A 212 3.08 21.69 -13.97
CA PHE A 212 4.14 22.40 -13.23
C PHE A 212 5.56 22.00 -13.65
N GLU A 213 5.69 21.35 -14.82
CA GLU A 213 6.98 20.86 -15.35
C GLU A 213 7.69 19.85 -14.44
N ILE A 214 6.97 19.23 -13.50
CA ILE A 214 7.47 18.14 -12.67
C ILE A 214 7.30 16.84 -13.46
N VAL A 215 8.34 16.46 -14.20
CA VAL A 215 8.34 15.23 -15.00
C VAL A 215 8.50 14.02 -14.09
N VAL A 216 7.47 13.18 -14.05
CA VAL A 216 7.54 11.87 -13.42
C VAL A 216 8.18 10.89 -14.41
N GLU A 217 9.50 10.76 -14.38
CA GLU A 217 10.18 9.74 -15.17
C GLU A 217 9.77 8.34 -14.70
N THR A 218 9.30 7.51 -15.63
CA THR A 218 9.17 6.07 -15.41
C THR A 218 10.55 5.44 -15.47
N LYS A 219 11.25 5.40 -14.35
CA LYS A 219 12.45 4.56 -14.21
C LYS A 219 12.00 3.12 -13.96
N THR A 220 11.94 2.33 -15.03
CA THR A 220 11.76 0.88 -14.93
C THR A 220 13.05 0.25 -14.43
N LEU A 221 13.25 0.28 -13.12
CA LEU A 221 14.20 -0.58 -12.43
C LEU A 221 13.51 -1.93 -12.24
N ALA A 222 13.35 -2.66 -13.35
CA ALA A 222 12.88 -4.04 -13.34
C ALA A 222 14.11 -4.94 -13.48
N ASN A 223 14.22 -5.95 -12.62
CA ASN A 223 15.27 -6.94 -12.77
C ASN A 223 15.07 -7.72 -14.09
N THR A 224 15.84 -7.37 -15.13
CA THR A 224 15.88 -8.09 -16.41
C THR A 224 16.68 -9.39 -16.35
N GLU A 225 17.47 -9.59 -15.29
CA GLU A 225 18.15 -10.85 -15.03
C GLU A 225 17.24 -11.73 -14.18
N SER A 226 16.51 -12.64 -14.84
CA SER A 226 15.72 -13.67 -14.16
C SER A 226 16.56 -14.31 -13.05
N PRO A 227 16.08 -14.36 -11.79
CA PRO A 227 16.80 -15.08 -10.76
C PRO A 227 16.92 -16.53 -11.23
N LEU A 228 18.14 -17.07 -11.25
CA LEU A 228 18.52 -18.44 -11.67
C LEU A 228 17.56 -19.55 -11.21
N ILE A 229 16.77 -19.30 -10.17
CA ILE A 229 15.72 -20.17 -9.62
C ILE A 229 14.71 -20.62 -10.69
N LEU A 230 14.36 -19.78 -11.68
CA LEU A 230 13.39 -20.19 -12.72
C LEU A 230 14.00 -21.13 -13.76
N TYR A 231 15.31 -21.01 -14.03
CA TYR A 231 16.03 -21.88 -14.97
C TYR A 231 16.43 -23.23 -14.34
N GLY A 232 16.46 -23.34 -13.01
CA GLY A 232 16.74 -24.62 -12.34
C GLY A 232 15.56 -25.61 -12.29
N ILE A 233 14.37 -25.20 -12.77
CA ILE A 233 13.13 -25.99 -12.73
C ILE A 233 12.60 -26.36 -14.14
N LEU A 234 13.21 -25.81 -15.20
CA LEU A 234 12.95 -26.16 -16.60
C LEU A 234 14.10 -27.01 -17.16
#